data_AF-A0A524NFN8-F1
#
_entry.id   AF-A0A524NFN8-F1
#
_cell.length_a   1.000
_cell.length_b   1.000
_cell.length_c   1.000
_cell.angle_alpha   90.00
_cell.angle_beta   90.00
_cell.angle_gamma   90.00
#
_symmetry.space_group_name_H-M   'P 1'
#
loop_
_entity.id
_entity.type
_entity.pdbx_description
1 polymer ?
#
loop_
_entity_poly.entity_id
_entity_poly.type
_entity_poly.pdbx_seq_one_letter_code
_entity_poly.pdbx_strand_id
1 'polypeptide(L)'
;MRKFNIHIIIGIAITLLAWGCSNVKSDTSPRSSVLLDKEWRFHLGDLEDGEALEMDDNSWRILDLPHDWSIEDIPGTGSPLDSSAVGAINTGYFRGGTGWYRKQLEVPE
;
A
#
# COMPACT_ATOMS: atom_id res chain seq x y z
N MET A 1 38.22 30.38 -37.74
CA MET A 1 38.53 29.91 -36.37
C MET A 1 37.58 30.63 -35.40
N ARG A 2 36.62 29.93 -34.79
CA ARG A 2 35.58 30.52 -33.93
C ARG A 2 36.20 30.87 -32.57
N LYS A 3 36.13 32.15 -32.15
CA LYS A 3 36.59 32.60 -30.84
C LYS A 3 35.56 32.14 -29.79
N PHE A 4 35.95 31.22 -28.91
CA PHE A 4 35.11 30.80 -27.80
C PHE A 4 35.07 31.90 -26.73
N ASN A 5 33.87 32.35 -26.36
CA ASN A 5 33.67 33.42 -25.37
C ASN A 5 33.76 32.85 -23.95
N ILE A 6 34.92 33.01 -23.32
CA ILE A 6 35.25 32.49 -21.99
C ILE A 6 34.28 32.98 -20.90
N HIS A 7 33.68 34.15 -21.08
CA HIS A 7 32.67 34.72 -20.18
C HIS A 7 31.35 33.93 -20.15
N ILE A 8 30.98 33.25 -21.25
CA ILE A 8 29.77 32.41 -21.30
C ILE A 8 29.98 31.14 -20.46
N ILE A 9 31.19 30.57 -20.48
CA ILE A 9 31.54 29.36 -19.72
C ILE A 9 31.57 29.66 -18.21
N ILE A 10 32.12 30.81 -17.82
CA ILE A 10 32.15 31.24 -16.42
C ILE A 10 30.73 31.51 -15.89
N GLY A 11 29.85 32.10 -16.72
CA GLY A 11 28.45 32.34 -16.35
C GLY A 11 27.65 31.05 -16.10
N ILE A 12 27.86 30.01 -16.91
CA ILE A 12 27.20 28.69 -16.75
C ILE A 12 27.71 27.94 -15.52
N ALA A 13 29.00 28.07 -15.20
CA ALA A 13 29.57 27.44 -14.00
C ALA A 13 28.99 28.02 -12.70
N ILE A 14 28.76 29.34 -12.64
CA ILE A 14 28.24 30.03 -11.45
C ILE A 14 26.76 29.67 -11.21
N THR A 15 25.96 29.47 -12.25
CA THR A 15 24.54 29.07 -12.09
C THR A 15 24.40 27.60 -11.68
N LEU A 16 25.29 26.71 -12.10
CA LEU A 16 25.31 25.30 -11.66
C LEU A 16 25.71 25.13 -10.18
N LEU A 17 26.55 26.01 -9.64
CA LEU A 17 26.96 25.99 -8.22
C LEU A 17 25.86 26.46 -7.26
N ALA A 18 24.85 27.20 -7.72
CA ALA A 18 23.81 27.77 -6.88
C ALA A 18 22.63 26.82 -6.57
N TRP A 19 22.57 25.63 -7.18
CA TRP A 19 21.52 24.62 -6.95
C TRP A 19 21.93 23.50 -5.98
N GLY A 20 23.11 23.62 -5.34
CA GLY A 20 23.75 22.50 -4.65
C GLY A 20 23.36 22.22 -3.20
N CYS A 21 22.49 22.99 -2.55
CA CYS A 21 22.21 22.78 -1.11
C CYS A 21 20.72 22.56 -0.82
N SER A 22 20.25 21.34 -1.04
CA SER A 22 19.07 20.84 -0.34
C SER A 22 19.45 20.51 1.10
N ASN A 23 18.92 21.26 2.07
CA ASN A 23 19.03 20.90 3.48
C ASN A 23 18.19 19.65 3.74
N VAL A 24 18.78 18.46 3.58
CA VAL A 24 18.20 17.23 4.13
C VAL A 24 18.23 17.39 5.63
N LYS A 25 17.08 17.66 6.24
CA LYS A 25 16.93 17.51 7.68
C LYS A 25 17.08 16.02 7.98
N SER A 26 18.18 15.61 8.59
CA SER A 26 18.24 14.28 9.21
C SER A 26 17.30 14.31 10.41
N ASP A 27 16.16 13.66 10.30
CA ASP A 27 15.37 13.32 11.48
C ASP A 27 16.19 12.31 12.29
N THR A 28 16.79 12.77 13.38
CA THR A 28 17.68 11.97 14.25
C THR A 28 16.90 11.13 15.27
N SER A 29 15.57 11.04 15.12
CA SER A 29 14.76 10.13 15.90
C SER A 29 15.07 8.67 15.49
N PRO A 30 15.40 7.77 16.45
CA PRO A 30 15.50 6.34 16.15
C PRO A 30 14.13 5.72 15.80
N ARG A 31 13.03 6.46 15.97
CA ARG A 31 11.68 6.03 15.61
C ARG A 31 11.29 6.63 14.27
N SER A 32 10.92 5.75 13.34
CA SER A 32 10.16 6.08 12.13
C SER A 32 8.72 5.60 12.27
N SER A 33 7.78 6.35 11.68
CA SER A 33 6.38 5.95 11.54
C SER A 33 6.02 5.97 10.06
N VAL A 34 5.51 4.84 9.57
CA VAL A 34 5.10 4.67 8.18
C VAL A 34 3.65 4.22 8.11
N LEU A 35 2.91 4.70 7.11
CA LEU A 35 1.55 4.25 6.85
C LEU A 35 1.58 2.87 6.20
N LEU A 36 0.92 1.88 6.79
CA LEU A 36 0.93 0.51 6.30
C LEU A 36 -0.30 0.14 5.48
N ASP A 37 -1.15 1.10 5.12
CA ASP A 37 -2.46 0.81 4.53
C ASP A 37 -2.39 0.25 3.10
N LYS A 38 -1.31 0.50 2.37
CA LYS A 38 -1.25 0.22 0.94
C LYS A 38 -0.95 -1.23 0.58
N GLU A 39 -1.52 -1.73 -0.51
CA GLU A 39 -1.10 -2.98 -1.17
C GLU A 39 -1.10 -4.23 -0.29
N TRP A 40 -2.15 -4.40 0.53
CA TRP A 40 -2.40 -5.67 1.21
C TRP A 40 -2.94 -6.71 0.25
N ARG A 41 -2.56 -7.97 0.46
CA ARG A 41 -3.18 -9.12 -0.18
C ARG A 41 -4.31 -9.63 0.68
N PHE A 42 -5.48 -9.86 0.09
CA PHE A 42 -6.69 -10.31 0.76
C PHE A 42 -7.27 -11.58 0.12
N HIS A 43 -7.63 -12.54 0.97
CA HIS A 43 -8.34 -13.76 0.60
C HIS A 43 -9.58 -13.91 1.46
N LEU A 44 -10.75 -14.02 0.82
CA LEU A 44 -12.02 -14.26 1.49
C LEU A 44 -12.26 -15.76 1.63
N GLY A 45 -12.54 -16.22 2.85
CA GLY A 45 -12.81 -17.61 3.17
C GLY A 45 -11.71 -18.26 4.00
N ASP A 46 -12.02 -19.45 4.50
CA ASP A 46 -11.07 -20.29 5.23
C ASP A 46 -9.90 -20.68 4.31
N LEU A 47 -8.72 -20.79 4.92
CA LEU A 47 -7.50 -21.17 4.23
C LEU A 47 -6.61 -21.93 5.22
N GLU A 48 -6.17 -23.11 4.81
CA GLU A 48 -5.19 -23.89 5.56
C GLU A 48 -3.80 -23.28 5.36
N ASP A 49 -3.02 -23.19 6.44
CA ASP A 49 -1.66 -22.61 6.46
C ASP A 49 -1.56 -21.18 5.88
N GLY A 50 -2.63 -20.38 5.99
CA GLY A 50 -2.71 -19.00 5.51
C GLY A 50 -1.62 -18.07 6.07
N GLU A 51 -1.05 -18.41 7.22
CA GLU A 51 0.04 -17.72 7.90
C GLU A 51 1.44 -18.12 7.44
N ALA A 52 1.57 -19.23 6.71
CA ALA A 52 2.88 -19.77 6.33
C ALA A 52 3.70 -18.75 5.53
N LEU A 53 5.02 -18.71 5.77
CA LEU A 53 5.92 -17.80 5.07
C LEU A 53 5.94 -18.07 3.56
N GLU A 54 5.91 -19.35 3.19
CA GLU A 54 6.01 -19.84 1.80
C GLU A 54 4.64 -19.92 1.08
N MET A 55 3.56 -19.41 1.69
CA MET A 55 2.23 -19.39 1.07
C MET A 55 2.24 -18.59 -0.24
N ASP A 56 1.81 -19.22 -1.33
CA ASP A 56 1.62 -18.56 -2.63
C ASP A 56 0.33 -17.72 -2.60
N ASP A 57 0.50 -16.40 -2.42
CA ASP A 57 -0.57 -15.42 -2.38
C ASP A 57 -0.75 -14.64 -3.70
N ASN A 58 -0.21 -15.15 -4.81
CA ASN A 58 -0.30 -14.46 -6.12
C ASN A 58 -1.72 -14.30 -6.65
N SER A 59 -2.63 -15.20 -6.28
CA SER A 59 -4.05 -15.15 -6.66
C SER A 59 -4.89 -14.25 -5.76
N TRP A 60 -4.33 -13.74 -4.66
CA TRP A 60 -5.06 -12.94 -3.69
C TRP A 60 -5.33 -11.54 -4.25
N ARG A 61 -6.43 -10.94 -3.79
CA ARG A 61 -6.80 -9.59 -4.20
C ARG A 61 -5.85 -8.58 -3.57
N ILE A 62 -5.36 -7.62 -4.35
CA ILE A 62 -4.57 -6.50 -3.82
C ILE A 62 -5.54 -5.35 -3.50
N LEU A 63 -5.47 -4.82 -2.27
CA LEU A 63 -6.31 -3.73 -1.80
C LEU A 63 -5.59 -2.83 -0.78
N ASP A 64 -6.21 -1.69 -0.47
CA ASP A 64 -5.73 -0.79 0.57
C ASP A 64 -6.65 -0.84 1.81
N LEU A 65 -6.08 -0.59 2.99
CA LEU A 65 -6.82 -0.43 4.25
C LEU A 65 -7.31 1.03 4.44
N PRO A 66 -8.32 1.26 5.30
CA PRO A 66 -9.16 0.27 5.99
C PRO A 66 -10.08 -0.47 5.01
N HIS A 67 -10.30 -1.76 5.26
CA HIS A 67 -11.13 -2.61 4.41
C HIS A 67 -12.11 -3.42 5.26
N ASP A 68 -13.38 -3.45 4.83
CA ASP A 68 -14.44 -4.28 5.37
C ASP A 68 -14.97 -5.12 4.21
N TRP A 69 -14.76 -6.44 4.26
CA TRP A 69 -15.19 -7.31 3.17
C TRP A 69 -16.69 -7.64 3.24
N SER A 70 -17.35 -7.42 4.39
CA SER A 70 -18.75 -7.79 4.58
C SER A 70 -19.71 -6.85 3.85
N ILE A 71 -19.28 -5.62 3.56
CA ILE A 71 -20.04 -4.62 2.79
C ILE A 71 -19.89 -4.80 1.27
N GLU A 72 -19.00 -5.68 0.82
CA GLU A 72 -18.81 -5.96 -0.60
C GLU A 72 -19.95 -6.80 -1.16
N ASP A 73 -20.27 -6.59 -2.44
CA ASP A 73 -21.28 -7.37 -3.12
C ASP A 73 -20.93 -8.86 -3.11
N ILE A 74 -21.92 -9.69 -2.77
CA ILE A 74 -21.80 -11.13 -2.90
C ILE A 74 -21.71 -11.47 -4.40
N PRO A 75 -20.71 -12.27 -4.84
CA PRO A 75 -20.51 -12.56 -6.26
C PRO A 75 -21.79 -13.01 -6.97
N GLY A 76 -22.13 -12.31 -8.06
CA GLY A 76 -23.31 -12.60 -8.89
C GLY A 76 -24.63 -12.03 -8.38
N THR A 77 -24.66 -11.33 -7.23
CA THR A 77 -25.90 -10.79 -6.65
C THR A 77 -26.07 -9.28 -6.84
N GLY A 78 -24.98 -8.53 -6.98
CA GLY A 78 -24.99 -7.07 -6.98
C GLY A 78 -25.49 -6.46 -5.67
N SER A 79 -25.35 -7.19 -4.56
CA SER A 79 -25.76 -6.77 -3.22
C SER A 79 -24.89 -7.42 -2.16
N PRO A 80 -24.55 -6.74 -1.06
CA PRO A 80 -23.87 -7.35 0.08
C PRO A 80 -24.83 -8.08 1.04
N LEU A 81 -26.15 -7.95 0.81
CA LEU A 81 -27.19 -8.48 1.68
C LEU A 81 -27.59 -9.90 1.30
N ASP A 82 -27.65 -10.77 2.29
CA ASP A 82 -28.11 -12.16 2.17
C ASP A 82 -29.21 -12.47 3.18
N SER A 83 -30.40 -12.81 2.69
CA SER A 83 -31.53 -13.21 3.54
C SER A 83 -31.27 -14.50 4.33
N SER A 84 -30.27 -15.29 3.92
CA SER A 84 -29.82 -16.51 4.62
C SER A 84 -28.61 -16.28 5.54
N ALA A 85 -28.15 -15.04 5.72
CA ALA A 85 -27.05 -14.73 6.62
C ALA A 85 -27.35 -15.18 8.06
N VAL A 86 -26.39 -15.87 8.69
CA VAL A 86 -26.53 -16.47 10.04
C VAL A 86 -26.94 -15.44 11.10
N GLY A 87 -26.41 -14.21 11.02
CA GLY A 87 -26.73 -13.14 11.95
C GLY A 87 -28.10 -12.48 11.72
N ALA A 88 -28.72 -12.73 10.56
CA ALA A 88 -30.01 -12.17 10.15
C ALA A 88 -30.13 -10.67 10.45
N ILE A 89 -31.26 -10.23 11.00
CA ILE A 89 -31.53 -8.82 11.31
C ILE A 89 -30.52 -8.20 12.28
N ASN A 90 -29.91 -8.99 13.17
CA ASN A 90 -28.96 -8.49 14.17
C ASN A 90 -27.63 -8.07 13.54
N THR A 91 -27.30 -8.58 12.35
CA THR A 91 -26.14 -8.16 11.55
C THR A 91 -26.54 -7.43 10.29
N GLY A 92 -27.79 -6.95 10.19
CA GLY A 92 -28.29 -6.26 9.00
C GLY A 92 -28.32 -7.13 7.74
N TYR A 93 -28.36 -8.46 7.87
CA TYR A 93 -28.27 -9.44 6.77
C TYR A 93 -26.94 -9.45 6.01
N PHE A 94 -25.88 -8.86 6.56
CA PHE A 94 -24.53 -9.00 6.03
C PHE A 94 -23.93 -10.36 6.38
N ARG A 95 -23.17 -10.94 5.45
CA ARG A 95 -22.39 -12.15 5.68
C ARG A 95 -21.12 -11.83 6.44
N GLY A 96 -20.85 -12.61 7.50
CA GLY A 96 -19.53 -12.67 8.13
C GLY A 96 -18.71 -13.85 7.59
N GLY A 97 -17.72 -14.27 8.36
CA GLY A 97 -16.88 -15.43 8.06
C GLY A 97 -15.41 -15.15 8.29
N THR A 98 -14.55 -15.98 7.70
CA THR A 98 -13.10 -15.86 7.76
C THR A 98 -12.59 -15.02 6.59
N GLY A 99 -11.61 -14.16 6.86
CA GLY A 99 -10.86 -13.41 5.85
C GLY A 99 -9.40 -13.30 6.28
N TRP A 100 -8.50 -13.42 5.31
CA TRP A 100 -7.06 -13.36 5.52
C TRP A 100 -6.48 -12.11 4.88
N TYR A 101 -5.54 -11.47 5.59
CA TYR A 101 -4.76 -10.34 5.12
C TYR A 101 -3.27 -10.66 5.23
N ARG A 102 -2.52 -10.45 4.15
CA ARG A 102 -1.07 -10.66 4.09
C ARG A 102 -0.37 -9.42 3.57
N LYS A 103 0.79 -9.11 4.15
CA LYS A 103 1.68 -8.03 3.72
C LYS A 103 3.13 -8.40 4.00
N GLN A 104 3.95 -8.31 2.97
CA GLN A 104 5.40 -8.38 3.10
C GLN A 104 5.94 -6.99 3.46
N LEU A 105 6.75 -6.91 4.51
CA LEU A 105 7.35 -5.66 5.00
C LEU A 105 8.86 -5.74 4.88
N GLU A 106 9.46 -4.78 4.17
CA GLU A 106 10.90 -4.56 4.20
C GLU A 106 11.22 -3.65 5.39
N VAL A 107 12.04 -4.15 6.32
CA VAL A 107 12.47 -3.39 7.50
C VAL A 107 13.92 -2.96 7.28
N PRO A 108 14.23 -1.65 7.31
CA PRO A 108 15.60 -1.17 7.21
C PRO A 108 16.47 -1.69 8.38
N GLU A 109 17.77 -1.92 8.11
CA GLU A 109 18.78 -2.24 9.13
C GLU A 109 19.07 -1.08 10.09
#